data_AF-A0A1F5HU92-F1
#
_entry.id   AF-A0A1F5HU92-F1
#
_cell.length_a   1.000
_cell.length_b   1.000
_cell.length_c   1.000
_cell.angle_alpha   90.00
_cell.angle_beta   90.00
_cell.angle_gamma   90.00
#
_symmetry.space_group_name_H-M   'P 1'
#
loop_
_entity.id
_entity.type
_entity.pdbx_description
1 polymer ?
#
loop_
_entity_poly.entity_id
_entity_poly.type
_entity_poly.pdbx_seq_one_letter_code
_entity_poly.pdbx_strand_id
1 'polypeptide(L)'
;MYKTVRSSILRESLSEILKSVEKGEKFLVTKRGQPVGGIVNLGLFEDILALSSPSFTKSIKKSREEYKKGQYLTLDEVIKDLELG
;
A
#
# COMPACT_ATOMS: atom_id res chain seq x y z
N MET A 1 -3.46 1.31 -13.59
CA MET A 1 -4.47 0.51 -14.32
C MET A 1 -4.24 -0.96 -14.01
N TYR A 2 -5.29 -1.77 -13.82
CA TYR A 2 -5.16 -3.21 -13.58
C TYR A 2 -5.45 -3.99 -14.87
N LYS A 3 -4.90 -5.20 -14.99
CA LYS A 3 -5.23 -6.19 -16.02
C LYS A 3 -6.26 -7.18 -15.47
N THR A 4 -7.05 -7.81 -16.32
CA THR A 4 -8.01 -8.84 -15.88
C THR A 4 -7.49 -10.23 -16.25
N VAL A 5 -7.58 -11.18 -15.31
CA VAL A 5 -7.20 -12.58 -15.53
C VAL A 5 -8.31 -13.50 -15.06
N ARG A 6 -8.61 -14.55 -15.84
CA ARG A 6 -9.55 -15.60 -15.42
C ARG A 6 -8.86 -16.53 -14.42
N SER A 7 -9.60 -17.04 -13.44
CA SER A 7 -9.05 -17.93 -12.41
C SER A 7 -8.38 -19.19 -12.97
N SER A 8 -8.83 -19.69 -14.14
CA SER A 8 -8.18 -20.82 -14.82
C SER A 8 -6.80 -20.47 -15.37
N ILE A 9 -6.68 -19.32 -16.04
CA ILE A 9 -5.42 -18.80 -16.58
C ILE A 9 -4.46 -18.46 -15.44
N LEU A 10 -4.97 -17.86 -14.36
CA LEU A 10 -4.17 -17.57 -13.17
C LEU A 10 -3.50 -18.84 -12.61
N ARG A 11 -4.24 -19.96 -12.54
CA ARG A 11 -3.71 -21.24 -12.05
C ARG A 11 -2.62 -21.79 -12.97
N GLU A 12 -2.81 -21.70 -14.28
CA GLU A 12 -1.88 -22.22 -15.29
C GLU A 12 -0.60 -21.37 -15.43
N SER A 13 -0.71 -20.05 -15.23
CA SER A 13 0.37 -19.08 -15.46
C SER A 13 0.82 -18.34 -14.19
N LEU A 14 0.63 -18.95 -13.01
CA LEU A 14 0.87 -18.27 -11.73
C LEU A 14 2.27 -17.66 -11.64
N SER A 15 3.31 -18.41 -11.97
CA SER A 15 4.69 -17.96 -11.84
C SER A 15 5.02 -16.74 -12.72
N GLU A 16 4.48 -16.67 -13.93
CA GLU A 16 4.67 -15.52 -14.83
C GLU A 16 3.92 -14.28 -14.33
N ILE A 17 2.69 -14.49 -13.83
CA ILE A 17 1.89 -13.44 -13.23
C ILE A 17 2.59 -12.87 -12.00
N LEU A 18 3.15 -13.71 -11.12
CA LEU A 18 3.90 -13.26 -9.95
C LEU A 18 5.13 -12.42 -10.34
N LYS A 19 5.91 -12.84 -11.34
CA LYS A 19 7.03 -12.03 -11.88
C LYS A 19 6.58 -10.67 -12.41
N SER A 20 5.38 -10.59 -12.97
CA SER A 20 4.80 -9.34 -13.46
C SER A 20 4.31 -8.46 -12.31
N VAL A 21 3.73 -9.07 -11.28
CA VAL A 21 3.30 -8.41 -10.04
C VAL A 21 4.49 -7.81 -9.30
N GLU A 22 5.60 -8.53 -9.19
CA GLU A 22 6.87 -8.01 -8.63
C GLU A 22 7.34 -6.73 -9.34
N LYS A 23 7.10 -6.64 -10.66
CA LYS A 23 7.39 -5.44 -11.47
C LYS A 23 6.33 -4.35 -11.37
N GLY A 24 5.30 -4.53 -10.53
CA GLY A 24 4.26 -3.54 -10.25
C GLY A 24 2.97 -3.72 -11.06
N GLU A 25 2.82 -4.79 -11.83
CA GLU A 25 1.53 -5.10 -12.47
C GLU A 25 0.48 -5.51 -11.44
N LYS A 26 -0.77 -5.15 -11.73
CA LYS A 26 -1.93 -5.38 -10.86
C LYS A 26 -2.94 -6.21 -11.63
N PHE A 27 -3.45 -7.28 -11.04
CA PHE A 27 -4.41 -8.16 -11.71
C PHE A 27 -5.73 -8.20 -10.93
N LEU A 28 -6.84 -8.05 -11.65
CA LEU A 28 -8.19 -8.37 -11.19
C LEU A 28 -8.51 -9.81 -11.61
N VAL A 29 -8.77 -10.67 -10.64
CA VAL A 29 -9.09 -12.08 -10.85
C VAL A 29 -10.59 -12.22 -11.05
N THR A 30 -10.99 -12.93 -12.10
CA THR A 30 -12.40 -13.23 -12.40
C THR A 30 -12.70 -14.72 -12.35
N LYS A 31 -13.88 -15.09 -11.87
CA LYS A 31 -14.43 -16.46 -11.89
C LYS A 31 -15.82 -16.42 -12.51
N ARG A 32 -16.05 -17.21 -13.56
CA ARG A 32 -17.31 -17.17 -14.35
C ARG A 32 -17.67 -15.75 -14.83
N GLY A 33 -16.67 -14.98 -15.24
CA GLY A 33 -16.83 -13.59 -15.69
C GLY A 33 -16.99 -12.55 -14.58
N GLN A 34 -17.16 -12.95 -13.32
CA GLN A 34 -17.34 -12.05 -12.19
C GLN A 34 -16.02 -11.79 -11.46
N PRO A 35 -15.69 -10.55 -11.06
CA PRO A 35 -14.50 -10.25 -10.28
C PRO A 35 -14.61 -10.82 -8.86
N VAL A 36 -13.53 -11.44 -8.39
CA VAL A 36 -13.51 -12.13 -7.08
C VAL A 36 -12.34 -11.72 -6.20
N GLY A 37 -11.33 -11.04 -6.74
CA GLY A 37 -10.17 -10.61 -5.96
C GLY A 37 -9.13 -9.92 -6.83
N GLY A 38 -8.05 -9.47 -6.19
CA GLY A 38 -6.91 -8.84 -6.87
C GLY A 38 -5.59 -9.48 -6.45
N ILE A 39 -4.60 -9.40 -7.33
CA ILE A 39 -3.21 -9.75 -7.04
C ILE A 39 -2.36 -8.50 -7.28
N VAL A 40 -1.61 -8.12 -6.26
CA VAL A 40 -0.77 -6.93 -6.21
C VAL A 40 0.53 -7.26 -5.49
N ASN A 41 1.54 -6.40 -5.63
CA ASN A 41 2.78 -6.55 -4.86
C ASN A 41 2.57 -6.17 -3.40
N LEU A 42 3.55 -6.54 -2.55
CA LEU A 42 3.47 -6.31 -1.11
C LEU A 42 3.38 -4.83 -0.75
N GLY A 43 4.17 -3.95 -1.38
CA GLY A 43 4.13 -2.51 -1.08
C GLY A 43 2.73 -1.90 -1.29
N LEU A 44 2.06 -2.22 -2.41
CA LEU A 44 0.69 -1.75 -2.61
C LEU A 44 -0.31 -2.42 -1.66
N PHE A 45 -0.10 -3.69 -1.32
CA PHE A 45 -0.94 -4.36 -0.34
C PHE A 45 -0.87 -3.67 1.03
N GLU A 46 0.35 -3.33 1.48
CA GLU A 46 0.58 -2.58 2.71
C GLU A 46 -0.08 -1.19 2.67
N ASP A 47 0.06 -0.46 1.56
CA ASP A 47 -0.61 0.83 1.37
C ASP A 47 -2.13 0.71 1.48
N ILE A 48 -2.73 -0.31 0.87
CA ILE A 48 -4.18 -0.56 0.96
C ILE A 48 -4.59 -0.85 2.40
N LEU A 49 -3.83 -1.69 3.12
CA LEU A 49 -4.09 -1.99 4.53
C LEU A 49 -3.97 -0.73 5.40
N ALA A 50 -2.94 0.08 5.19
CA ALA A 50 -2.75 1.33 5.91
C ALA A 50 -3.90 2.31 5.66
N LEU A 51 -4.33 2.45 4.40
CA LEU A 51 -5.48 3.30 4.01
C LEU A 51 -6.81 2.79 4.59
N SER A 52 -6.95 1.49 4.81
CA SER A 52 -8.14 0.92 5.44
C SER A 52 -8.28 1.25 6.92
N SER A 53 -7.20 1.74 7.56
CA SER A 53 -7.19 2.08 8.98
C SER A 53 -7.67 3.52 9.24
N PRO A 54 -8.81 3.72 9.94
CA PRO A 54 -9.30 5.07 10.26
C PRO A 54 -8.37 5.81 11.22
N SER A 55 -7.65 5.12 12.10
CA SER A 55 -6.69 5.75 13.01
C SER A 55 -5.46 6.26 12.25
N PHE A 56 -4.97 5.50 11.28
CA PHE A 56 -3.85 5.89 10.44
C PHE A 56 -4.22 7.07 9.52
N THR A 57 -5.37 7.02 8.85
CA THR A 57 -5.80 8.16 8.01
C THR A 57 -6.05 9.43 8.82
N LYS A 58 -6.56 9.31 10.06
CA LYS A 58 -6.67 10.44 11.01
C LYS A 58 -5.30 10.98 11.43
N SER A 59 -4.32 10.11 11.70
CA SER A 59 -2.97 10.56 12.08
C SER A 59 -2.32 11.35 10.94
N ILE A 60 -2.41 10.88 9.70
CA ILE A 60 -1.90 11.61 8.52
C ILE A 60 -2.56 13.00 8.39
N LYS A 61 -3.88 13.10 8.58
CA LYS A 61 -4.58 14.39 8.56
C LYS A 61 -4.04 15.32 9.65
N LYS A 62 -3.93 14.81 10.88
CA LYS A 62 -3.41 15.55 12.03
C LYS A 62 -1.98 16.06 11.76
N SER A 63 -1.07 15.18 11.34
CA SER A 63 0.32 15.55 11.06
C SER A 63 0.43 16.61 9.96
N ARG A 64 -0.44 16.58 8.93
CA ARG A 64 -0.47 17.64 7.90
C ARG A 64 -0.95 18.99 8.45
N GLU A 65 -1.91 18.99 9.37
CA GLU A 65 -2.38 20.21 10.03
C GLU A 65 -1.33 20.79 10.98
N GLU A 66 -0.66 19.93 11.75
CA GLU A 66 0.44 20.30 12.65
C GLU A 66 1.61 20.90 11.85
N TYR A 67 2.04 20.23 10.78
CA TYR A 67 3.11 20.75 9.92
C TYR A 67 2.79 22.13 9.33
N LYS A 68 1.57 22.35 8.84
CA LYS A 68 1.12 23.66 8.34
C LYS A 68 1.13 24.77 9.40
N LYS A 69 0.98 24.41 10.68
CA LYS A 69 1.03 25.32 11.81
C LYS A 69 2.46 25.52 12.35
N GLY A 70 3.47 24.92 11.71
CA GLY A 70 4.84 24.91 12.22
C GLY A 70 5.04 24.02 13.45
N GLN A 71 4.09 23.11 13.73
CA GLN A 71 4.16 22.17 14.84
C GLN A 71 4.89 20.91 14.39
N TYR A 72 6.21 21.00 14.28
CA TYR A 72 7.09 19.88 14.00
C TYR A 72 8.39 20.04 14.80
N LEU A 73 9.10 18.94 14.97
CA LEU A 73 10.46 18.94 15.49
C LEU A 73 11.42 18.58 14.35
N THR A 74 12.55 19.27 14.30
CA THR A 74 13.71 18.90 13.49
C THR A 74 14.41 17.69 14.09
N LEU A 75 15.24 17.02 13.30
CA LEU A 75 16.00 15.86 13.79
C LEU A 75 16.91 16.24 14.98
N ASP A 76 17.56 17.41 14.92
CA ASP A 76 18.43 17.89 16.00
C ASP A 76 17.66 18.15 17.31
N GLU A 77 16.45 18.71 17.21
CA GLU A 77 15.56 18.90 18.36
C GLU A 77 15.15 17.56 18.97
N VAL A 78 14.80 16.56 18.13
CA VAL A 78 14.45 15.21 18.62
C VAL A 78 15.63 14.52 19.30
N ILE A 79 16.83 14.61 18.73
CA ILE A 79 18.05 14.01 19.30
C ILE A 79 18.33 14.61 20.68
N LYS A 80 18.23 15.93 20.80
CA LYS A 80 18.41 16.65 22.06
C LYS A 80 17.35 16.28 23.09
N ASP A 81 16.08 16.26 22.69
CA ASP A 81 14.95 15.98 23.59
C ASP A 81 14.95 14.53 24.12
N LEU A 82 15.45 13.58 23.31
CA LEU A 82 15.54 12.18 23.67
C LEU A 82 16.88 11.79 24.33
N GLU A 83 17.76 12.77 24.58
CA GLU A 83 19.11 12.55 25.13
C GLU A 83 19.90 11.47 24.34
N LEU A 84 19.70 11.43 23.02
CA LEU A 84 20.39 10.49 22.14
C LEU A 84 21.79 11.06 21.79
N GLY A 85 22.68 11.13 22.77
CA GLY A 85 24.03 11.69 22.63
C GLY A 85 25.03 11.08 23.62
#